data_AF-A0A5E4PWN6-F1
#
_entry.id   AF-A0A5E4PWN6-F1
#
_cell.length_a   1.000
_cell.length_b   1.000
_cell.length_c   1.000
_cell.angle_alpha   90.00
_cell.angle_beta   90.00
_cell.angle_gamma   90.00
#
_symmetry.space_group_name_H-M   'P 1'
#
loop_
_entity.id
_entity.type
_entity.pdbx_description
1 polymer ?
#
loop_
_entity_poly.entity_id
_entity_poly.type
_entity_poly.pdbx_seq_one_letter_code
_entity_poly.pdbx_strand_id
1 'polypeptide(L)'
;MKKFITIWWRGFKRLPDTTSVHGFRFITDPERHWAERVWRTIPQSFVTMNIRYQNALHPIFHTTQTLRLIAIKTIDNDAGVRRIAPERRRCRFTDENPLTVYRHYSPTACTAQCRSNHQLRACNCTNFYTPNTDDRLKCNISGIMCINENLASLAVLKARWSSRKGLYCDCLPSCTEADISIVKDFKEETNNDFATVEIVMPFLPSERFRRNVVRGALDLVVSTGGTAGLLLGASILSFVELIYILLVRPLFDTYALRDEDPWHKKYGNRRVGEFSNKTAKKLQKITD
;
A
#
# COMPACT_ATOMS: atom_id res chain seq x y z
N MET A 1 66.08 -69.13 -28.76
CA MET A 1 64.68 -68.75 -28.42
C MET A 1 63.92 -67.92 -29.47
N LYS A 2 64.52 -67.41 -30.57
CA LYS A 2 63.79 -66.55 -31.54
C LYS A 2 63.06 -67.29 -32.69
N LYS A 3 63.29 -68.61 -32.86
CA LYS A 3 62.61 -69.41 -33.90
C LYS A 3 61.25 -70.00 -33.48
N PHE A 4 60.99 -70.11 -32.17
CA PHE A 4 59.70 -70.65 -31.68
C PHE A 4 58.58 -69.60 -31.75
N ILE A 5 58.90 -68.32 -31.52
CA ILE A 5 57.95 -67.20 -31.55
C ILE A 5 57.42 -66.95 -32.97
N THR A 6 58.24 -67.13 -34.00
CA THR A 6 57.86 -66.90 -35.41
C THR A 6 56.99 -68.00 -36.00
N ILE A 7 57.00 -69.21 -35.42
CA ILE A 7 56.10 -70.30 -35.78
C ILE A 7 54.72 -70.09 -35.13
N TRP A 8 54.69 -69.69 -33.86
CA TRP A 8 53.46 -69.36 -33.14
C TRP A 8 52.70 -68.18 -33.78
N TRP A 9 53.42 -67.14 -34.20
CA TRP A 9 52.83 -65.98 -34.89
C TRP A 9 52.27 -66.30 -36.28
N ARG A 10 52.84 -67.30 -36.98
CA ARG A 10 52.32 -67.74 -38.29
C ARG A 10 51.03 -68.55 -38.16
N GLY A 11 50.84 -69.28 -37.06
CA GLY A 11 49.59 -69.99 -36.75
C GLY A 11 48.43 -69.04 -36.46
N PHE A 12 48.67 -67.99 -35.66
CA PHE A 12 47.64 -66.99 -35.35
C PHE A 12 47.16 -66.20 -36.57
N LYS A 13 48.05 -66.00 -37.56
CA LYS A 13 47.74 -65.30 -38.81
C LYS A 13 46.88 -66.08 -39.80
N ARG A 14 46.70 -67.40 -39.62
CA ARG A 14 45.86 -68.25 -40.48
C ARG A 14 44.43 -68.46 -39.97
N LEU A 15 44.11 -67.98 -38.76
CA LEU A 15 42.76 -68.06 -38.19
C LEU A 15 41.72 -67.05 -38.74
N PRO A 16 42.04 -65.94 -39.45
CA PRO A 16 40.98 -65.03 -39.89
C PRO A 16 40.26 -65.45 -41.19
N ASP A 17 40.81 -66.38 -41.97
CA ASP A 17 40.28 -66.65 -43.32
C ASP A 17 39.09 -67.62 -43.36
N THR A 18 38.64 -68.14 -42.20
CA THR A 18 37.50 -69.08 -42.14
C THR A 18 36.41 -68.70 -41.13
N THR A 19 36.43 -67.48 -40.56
CA THR A 19 35.36 -67.05 -39.65
C THR A 19 34.50 -65.96 -40.26
N SER A 20 33.19 -66.21 -40.34
CA SER A 20 32.16 -65.31 -40.85
C SER A 20 31.77 -64.20 -39.85
N VAL A 21 32.70 -63.82 -38.96
CA VAL A 21 32.45 -62.77 -37.97
C VAL A 21 32.79 -61.42 -38.60
N HIS A 22 31.77 -60.75 -39.14
CA HIS A 22 31.83 -59.38 -39.63
C HIS A 22 32.32 -58.43 -38.53
N GLY A 23 33.62 -58.19 -38.48
CA GLY A 23 34.21 -57.24 -37.53
C GLY A 23 35.73 -57.36 -37.36
N PHE A 24 36.30 -58.55 -37.60
CA PHE A 24 37.73 -58.75 -37.35
C PHE A 24 38.66 -58.05 -38.35
N ARG A 25 38.17 -57.69 -39.54
CA ARG A 25 38.94 -56.97 -40.58
C ARG A 25 39.21 -55.49 -40.26
N PHE A 26 38.54 -54.92 -39.25
CA PHE A 26 38.69 -53.52 -38.85
C PHE A 26 39.60 -53.30 -37.63
N ILE A 27 40.11 -54.38 -37.02
CA ILE A 27 40.91 -54.30 -35.79
C ILE A 27 42.40 -54.01 -36.10
N THR A 28 42.85 -54.19 -37.35
CA THR A 28 44.27 -54.10 -37.73
C THR A 28 44.63 -52.88 -38.56
N ASP A 29 43.83 -51.82 -38.53
CA ASP A 29 44.20 -50.55 -39.19
C ASP A 29 45.17 -49.74 -38.30
N PRO A 30 46.36 -49.35 -38.79
CA PRO A 30 47.43 -48.82 -37.96
C PRO A 30 47.31 -47.32 -37.60
N GLU A 31 46.33 -46.57 -38.13
CA GLU A 31 46.25 -45.10 -37.98
C GLU A 31 45.21 -44.58 -36.96
N ARG A 32 44.88 -45.31 -35.88
CA ARG A 32 43.99 -44.78 -34.81
C ARG A 32 44.38 -45.15 -33.39
N HIS A 33 44.27 -44.18 -32.48
CA HIS A 33 44.65 -44.24 -31.07
C HIS A 33 43.86 -45.30 -30.26
N TRP A 34 44.53 -45.91 -29.28
CA TRP A 34 44.08 -47.08 -28.52
C TRP A 34 42.81 -46.88 -27.68
N ALA A 35 42.45 -45.63 -27.33
CA ALA A 35 41.28 -45.32 -26.49
C ALA A 35 39.93 -45.57 -27.18
N GLU A 36 39.83 -45.41 -28.51
CA GLU A 36 38.59 -45.70 -29.26
C GLU A 36 38.32 -47.20 -29.41
N ARG A 37 39.35 -48.04 -29.27
CA ARG A 37 39.23 -49.51 -29.39
C ARG A 37 38.61 -50.16 -28.15
N VAL A 38 38.81 -49.55 -26.98
CA VAL A 38 38.31 -50.05 -25.69
C VAL A 38 36.83 -49.73 -25.48
N TRP A 39 36.34 -48.63 -26.05
CA TRP A 39 34.92 -48.23 -25.91
C TRP A 39 33.95 -49.16 -26.64
N ARG A 40 34.40 -49.87 -27.69
CA ARG A 40 33.54 -50.72 -28.54
C ARG A 40 33.43 -52.18 -28.12
N THR A 41 34.21 -52.62 -27.13
CA THR A 41 34.13 -53.99 -26.58
C THR A 41 33.15 -54.12 -25.41
N ILE A 42 32.56 -53.01 -24.96
CA ILE A 42 31.49 -53.04 -23.95
C ILE A 42 30.17 -53.42 -24.65
N PRO A 43 29.52 -54.54 -24.28
CA PRO A 43 28.34 -55.03 -24.98
C PRO A 43 27.19 -54.00 -24.96
N GLN A 44 26.65 -53.68 -26.14
CA GLN A 44 25.53 -52.75 -26.34
C GLN A 44 24.24 -53.11 -25.59
N SER A 45 24.17 -54.29 -24.96
CA SER A 45 23.08 -54.68 -24.06
C SER A 45 23.06 -53.86 -22.76
N PHE A 46 24.20 -53.34 -22.27
CA PHE A 46 24.24 -52.49 -21.08
C PHE A 46 23.82 -51.04 -21.35
N VAL A 47 24.01 -50.55 -22.58
CA VAL A 47 23.64 -49.17 -22.94
C VAL A 47 22.14 -49.04 -23.21
N THR A 48 21.51 -50.09 -23.74
CA THR A 48 20.06 -50.09 -24.02
C THR A 48 19.20 -50.30 -22.77
N MET A 49 19.74 -50.90 -21.70
CA MET A 49 19.01 -51.06 -20.42
C MET A 49 18.89 -49.73 -19.64
N ASN A 50 19.87 -48.81 -19.76
CA ASN A 50 19.79 -47.48 -19.15
C ASN A 50 18.84 -46.52 -19.91
N ILE A 51 18.75 -46.64 -21.25
CA ILE A 51 17.89 -45.76 -22.06
C ILE A 51 16.41 -46.12 -21.91
N ARG A 52 16.06 -47.39 -21.64
CA ARG A 52 14.67 -47.79 -21.32
C ARG A 52 14.27 -47.48 -19.88
N TYR A 53 15.20 -47.42 -18.93
CA TYR A 53 14.89 -47.09 -17.54
C TYR A 53 14.64 -45.59 -17.33
N GLN A 54 15.26 -44.71 -18.12
CA GLN A 54 15.00 -43.26 -18.04
C GLN A 54 13.66 -42.84 -18.66
N ASN A 55 13.07 -43.66 -19.54
CA ASN A 55 11.80 -43.35 -20.19
C ASN A 55 10.58 -43.99 -19.51
N ALA A 56 10.78 -44.69 -18.38
CA ALA A 56 9.72 -45.12 -17.47
C ALA A 56 9.62 -44.23 -16.22
N LEU A 57 10.23 -43.05 -16.24
CA LEU A 57 9.89 -41.98 -15.32
C LEU A 57 8.59 -41.36 -15.84
N HIS A 58 7.46 -41.75 -15.24
CA HIS A 58 6.35 -40.80 -15.12
C HIS A 58 6.97 -39.44 -14.73
N PRO A 59 6.58 -38.31 -15.34
CA PRO A 59 6.94 -37.04 -14.77
C PRO A 59 6.42 -37.09 -13.33
N ILE A 60 7.31 -37.19 -12.34
CA ILE A 60 6.94 -36.92 -10.96
C ILE A 60 6.65 -35.43 -11.00
N PHE A 61 5.42 -35.08 -11.32
CA PHE A 61 4.89 -33.76 -11.06
C PHE A 61 4.93 -33.65 -9.55
N HIS A 62 6.02 -33.09 -9.02
CA HIS A 62 6.05 -32.60 -7.66
C HIS A 62 5.05 -31.45 -7.62
N THR A 63 3.80 -31.79 -7.33
CA THR A 63 2.75 -30.80 -7.11
C THR A 63 2.89 -30.26 -5.71
N THR A 64 2.41 -29.04 -5.50
CA THR A 64 2.49 -28.39 -4.21
C THR A 64 1.11 -28.32 -3.60
N GLN A 65 0.99 -28.80 -2.38
CA GLN A 65 -0.13 -28.48 -1.50
C GLN A 65 0.23 -27.19 -0.77
N THR A 66 -0.58 -26.15 -0.93
CA THR A 66 -0.33 -24.84 -0.32
C THR A 66 -1.46 -24.48 0.63
N LEU A 67 -1.16 -24.36 1.92
CA LEU A 67 -2.05 -23.77 2.91
C LEU A 67 -1.65 -22.30 3.11
N ARG A 68 -2.53 -21.38 2.72
CA ARG A 68 -2.33 -19.94 2.79
C ARG A 68 -3.21 -19.34 3.88
N LEU A 69 -2.58 -18.84 4.93
CA LEU A 69 -3.23 -18.09 5.98
C LEU A 69 -3.33 -16.61 5.58
N ILE A 70 -4.54 -16.07 5.58
CA ILE A 70 -4.80 -14.66 5.24
C ILE A 70 -5.36 -13.88 6.44
N ALA A 71 -5.06 -12.60 6.49
CA ALA A 71 -5.67 -11.64 7.41
C ALA A 71 -6.32 -10.51 6.62
N ILE A 72 -7.51 -10.11 7.06
CA ILE A 72 -8.29 -9.04 6.43
C ILE A 72 -8.29 -7.83 7.35
N LYS A 73 -8.00 -6.66 6.81
CA LYS A 73 -8.08 -5.37 7.51
C LYS A 73 -9.07 -4.47 6.78
N THR A 74 -10.10 -4.02 7.49
CA THR A 74 -11.12 -3.13 6.92
C THR A 74 -10.87 -1.68 7.29
N ILE A 75 -11.47 -0.77 6.54
CA ILE A 75 -11.37 0.67 6.78
C ILE A 75 -12.75 1.25 7.08
N ASP A 76 -12.85 2.02 8.15
CA ASP A 76 -13.98 2.86 8.50
C ASP A 76 -13.69 4.30 8.10
N ASN A 77 -14.69 4.97 7.54
CA ASN A 77 -14.58 6.38 7.20
C ASN A 77 -15.64 7.15 7.97
N ASP A 78 -15.24 8.25 8.59
CA ASP A 78 -16.18 9.21 9.13
C ASP A 78 -17.12 9.75 8.02
N ALA A 79 -18.36 10.08 8.37
CA ALA A 79 -19.38 10.53 7.43
C ALA A 79 -18.95 11.80 6.67
N GLY A 80 -18.11 12.65 7.27
CA GLY A 80 -17.57 13.87 6.64
C GLY A 80 -16.57 13.61 5.52
N VAL A 81 -15.95 12.42 5.44
CA VAL A 81 -14.89 12.10 4.46
C VAL A 81 -15.39 12.19 3.03
N ARG A 82 -16.68 11.92 2.78
CA ARG A 82 -17.28 11.99 1.43
C ARG A 82 -17.49 13.39 0.90
N ARG A 83 -17.58 14.39 1.78
CA ARG A 83 -17.77 15.79 1.38
C ARG A 83 -16.47 16.44 0.90
N ILE A 84 -15.33 15.82 1.19
CA ILE A 84 -14.01 16.31 0.81
C ILE A 84 -13.69 15.81 -0.60
N ALA A 85 -13.15 16.67 -1.45
CA ALA A 85 -12.76 16.28 -2.80
C ALA A 85 -11.68 15.16 -2.79
N PRO A 86 -11.73 14.19 -3.73
CA PRO A 86 -10.78 13.07 -3.81
C PRO A 86 -9.31 13.47 -3.76
N GLU A 87 -8.95 14.60 -4.37
CA GLU A 87 -7.59 15.12 -4.47
C GLU A 87 -7.04 15.53 -3.09
N ARG A 88 -7.90 16.04 -2.20
CA ARG A 88 -7.53 16.45 -0.83
C ARG A 88 -7.52 15.27 0.14
N ARG A 89 -8.53 14.39 0.06
CA ARG A 89 -8.64 13.22 0.95
C ARG A 89 -7.79 12.02 0.53
N ARG A 90 -7.18 12.06 -0.66
CA ARG A 90 -6.25 11.05 -1.17
C ARG A 90 -6.83 9.63 -1.30
N CYS A 91 -8.15 9.50 -1.45
CA CYS A 91 -8.81 8.24 -1.79
C CYS A 91 -10.10 8.52 -2.60
N ARG A 92 -10.60 7.50 -3.30
CA ARG A 92 -11.86 7.55 -4.06
C ARG A 92 -12.83 6.46 -3.60
N PHE A 93 -14.13 6.76 -3.63
CA PHE A 93 -15.16 5.73 -3.45
C PHE A 93 -15.44 5.02 -4.78
N THR A 94 -16.08 3.86 -4.71
CA THR A 94 -16.37 2.98 -5.86
C THR A 94 -17.30 3.62 -6.90
N ASP A 95 -18.12 4.58 -6.48
CA ASP A 95 -19.09 5.33 -7.29
C ASP A 95 -18.48 6.59 -7.94
N GLU A 96 -17.37 7.12 -7.42
CA GLU A 96 -16.69 8.32 -7.94
C GLU A 96 -15.75 7.98 -9.11
N ASN A 97 -16.29 7.29 -10.11
CA ASN A 97 -15.52 6.65 -11.16
C ASN A 97 -15.37 7.53 -12.42
N PRO A 98 -14.14 7.99 -12.75
CA PRO A 98 -13.86 8.67 -14.02
C PRO A 98 -13.43 7.72 -15.14
N LEU A 99 -13.40 6.40 -14.91
CA LEU A 99 -12.85 5.41 -15.83
C LEU A 99 -13.88 5.00 -16.89
N THR A 100 -13.41 4.63 -18.09
CA THR A 100 -14.26 4.12 -19.18
C THR A 100 -14.25 2.60 -19.27
N VAL A 101 -13.13 1.96 -18.95
CA VAL A 101 -12.91 0.51 -19.08
C VAL A 101 -13.72 -0.30 -18.05
N TYR A 102 -13.92 0.23 -16.84
CA TYR A 102 -14.68 -0.41 -15.76
C TYR A 102 -15.75 0.52 -15.21
N ARG A 103 -16.88 -0.05 -14.75
CA ARG A 103 -18.03 0.71 -14.21
C ARG A 103 -17.81 1.27 -12.80
N HIS A 104 -17.06 0.56 -11.97
CA HIS A 104 -16.75 0.97 -10.60
C HIS A 104 -15.27 1.30 -10.46
N TYR A 105 -14.99 2.31 -9.64
CA TYR A 105 -13.62 2.68 -9.34
C TYR A 105 -12.98 1.64 -8.42
N SER A 106 -11.81 1.16 -8.83
CA SER A 106 -10.84 0.50 -7.94
C SER A 106 -9.43 0.91 -8.37
N PRO A 107 -8.42 0.81 -7.49
CA PRO A 107 -7.03 1.10 -7.85
C PRO A 107 -6.55 0.21 -9.00
N THR A 108 -6.97 -1.06 -9.00
CA THR A 108 -6.67 -2.02 -10.07
C THR A 108 -7.35 -1.64 -11.38
N ALA A 109 -8.62 -1.22 -11.36
CA ALA A 109 -9.32 -0.73 -12.54
C ALA A 109 -8.65 0.53 -13.12
N CYS A 110 -8.22 1.46 -12.26
CA CYS A 110 -7.50 2.66 -12.67
C CYS A 110 -6.16 2.31 -13.34
N THR A 111 -5.38 1.41 -12.76
CA THR A 111 -4.09 0.99 -13.37
C THR A 111 -4.28 0.24 -14.69
N ALA A 112 -5.35 -0.55 -14.83
CA ALA A 112 -5.70 -1.22 -16.08
C ALA A 112 -6.05 -0.21 -17.19
N GLN A 113 -6.88 0.79 -16.90
CA GLN A 113 -7.16 1.91 -17.82
C GLN A 113 -5.88 2.67 -18.18
N CYS A 114 -5.03 2.98 -17.20
CA CYS A 114 -3.77 3.68 -17.41
C CYS A 114 -2.86 2.90 -18.39
N ARG A 115 -2.72 1.58 -18.19
CA ARG A 115 -1.99 0.69 -19.11
C ARG A 115 -2.60 0.71 -20.51
N SER A 116 -3.91 0.55 -20.62
CA SER A 116 -4.64 0.59 -21.88
C SER A 116 -4.41 1.91 -22.64
N ASN A 117 -4.53 3.05 -21.97
CA ASN A 117 -4.30 4.37 -22.55
C ASN A 117 -2.86 4.53 -23.06
N HIS A 118 -1.87 3.97 -22.36
CA HIS A 118 -0.48 4.01 -22.80
C HIS A 118 -0.18 3.04 -23.95
N GLN A 119 -0.82 1.86 -23.98
CA GLN A 119 -0.77 0.94 -25.12
C GLN A 119 -1.33 1.61 -26.38
N LEU A 120 -2.47 2.30 -26.26
CA LEU A 120 -3.05 3.08 -27.36
C LEU A 120 -2.10 4.17 -27.86
N ARG A 121 -1.42 4.90 -26.96
CA ARG A 121 -0.49 5.95 -27.37
C ARG A 121 0.78 5.42 -28.04
N ALA A 122 1.27 4.25 -27.61
CA ALA A 122 2.52 3.69 -28.10
C ALA A 122 2.33 2.86 -29.39
N CYS A 123 1.26 2.07 -29.45
CA CYS A 123 1.03 1.06 -30.48
C CYS A 123 -0.31 1.23 -31.22
N ASN A 124 -1.09 2.27 -30.94
CA ASN A 124 -2.43 2.54 -31.52
C ASN A 124 -3.46 1.43 -31.30
N CYS A 125 -3.24 0.53 -30.35
CA CYS A 125 -4.15 -0.55 -30.01
C CYS A 125 -4.01 -0.96 -28.53
N THR A 126 -4.97 -1.72 -28.00
CA THR A 126 -5.00 -2.22 -26.62
C THR A 126 -4.94 -3.74 -26.56
N ASN A 127 -4.55 -4.28 -25.41
CA ASN A 127 -4.65 -5.72 -25.14
C ASN A 127 -6.08 -6.24 -25.37
N PHE A 128 -6.21 -7.43 -25.96
CA PHE A 128 -7.47 -8.13 -26.23
C PHE A 128 -8.37 -8.28 -25.00
N TYR A 129 -7.79 -8.48 -23.82
CA TYR A 129 -8.54 -8.65 -22.56
C TYR A 129 -9.05 -7.34 -21.95
N THR A 130 -8.81 -6.19 -22.59
CA THR A 130 -9.29 -4.91 -22.09
C THR A 130 -10.81 -4.84 -22.21
N PRO A 131 -11.56 -4.66 -21.10
CA PRO A 131 -13.01 -4.60 -21.16
C PRO A 131 -13.50 -3.23 -21.67
N ASN A 132 -14.72 -3.20 -22.21
CA ASN A 132 -15.40 -1.99 -22.67
C ASN A 132 -14.60 -1.11 -23.66
N THR A 133 -13.70 -1.71 -24.43
CA THR A 133 -13.01 -1.08 -25.56
C THR A 133 -13.57 -1.63 -26.86
N ASP A 134 -13.74 -0.75 -27.86
CA ASP A 134 -14.17 -1.12 -29.20
C ASP A 134 -13.25 -2.21 -29.79
N ASP A 135 -13.83 -3.19 -30.47
CA ASP A 135 -13.11 -4.34 -30.99
C ASP A 135 -12.05 -3.93 -32.03
N ARG A 136 -12.29 -2.82 -32.74
CA ARG A 136 -11.36 -2.29 -33.74
C ARG A 136 -10.08 -1.72 -33.14
N LEU A 137 -10.09 -1.38 -31.84
CA LEU A 137 -8.93 -0.89 -31.10
C LEU A 137 -8.13 -2.03 -30.46
N LYS A 138 -8.61 -3.27 -30.50
CA LYS A 138 -7.87 -4.42 -29.97
C LYS A 138 -6.70 -4.76 -30.88
N CYS A 139 -5.55 -5.04 -30.29
CA CYS A 139 -4.34 -5.34 -31.05
C CYS A 139 -4.47 -6.67 -31.81
N ASN A 140 -4.11 -6.65 -33.09
CA ASN A 140 -3.74 -7.84 -33.85
C ASN A 140 -2.33 -8.32 -33.44
N ILE A 141 -1.86 -9.42 -34.03
CA ILE A 141 -0.54 -10.01 -33.75
C ILE A 141 0.60 -8.97 -33.87
N SER A 142 0.59 -8.13 -34.90
CA SER A 142 1.56 -7.04 -35.07
C SER A 142 1.52 -6.01 -33.93
N GLY A 143 0.33 -5.66 -33.45
CA GLY A 143 0.16 -4.76 -32.31
C GLY A 143 0.66 -5.37 -31.00
N ILE A 144 0.45 -6.68 -30.81
CA ILE A 144 0.99 -7.42 -29.67
C ILE A 144 2.53 -7.44 -29.71
N MET A 145 3.13 -7.59 -30.90
CA MET A 145 4.59 -7.48 -31.05
C MET A 145 5.08 -6.09 -30.64
N CYS A 146 4.41 -5.01 -31.05
CA CYS A 146 4.74 -3.64 -30.61
C CYS A 146 4.65 -3.49 -29.08
N ILE A 147 3.60 -4.03 -28.44
CA ILE A 147 3.47 -4.00 -26.99
C ILE A 147 4.61 -4.78 -26.32
N ASN A 148 4.99 -5.93 -26.87
CA ASN A 148 6.06 -6.77 -26.34
C ASN A 148 7.45 -6.10 -26.47
N GLU A 149 7.71 -5.41 -27.57
CA GLU A 149 8.92 -4.59 -27.73
C GLU A 149 8.99 -3.45 -26.70
N ASN A 150 7.84 -2.90 -26.33
CA ASN A 150 7.69 -1.85 -25.33
C ASN A 150 7.38 -2.38 -23.91
N LEU A 151 7.58 -3.67 -23.64
CA LEU A 151 7.18 -4.29 -22.37
C LEU A 151 7.82 -3.61 -21.15
N ALA A 152 9.09 -3.20 -21.26
CA ALA A 152 9.83 -2.55 -20.18
C ALA A 152 9.24 -1.18 -19.78
N SER A 153 8.55 -0.47 -20.69
CA SER A 153 7.91 0.81 -20.40
C SER A 153 6.42 0.68 -20.05
N LEU A 154 5.74 -0.38 -20.51
CA LEU A 154 4.29 -0.56 -20.36
C LEU A 154 3.87 -1.50 -19.22
N ALA A 155 4.64 -2.56 -18.91
CA ALA A 155 4.23 -3.58 -17.95
C ALA A 155 4.49 -3.17 -16.49
N VAL A 156 5.67 -2.60 -16.24
CA VAL A 156 6.16 -2.28 -14.90
C VAL A 156 5.62 -0.92 -14.46
N LEU A 157 4.87 -0.88 -13.35
CA LEU A 157 4.45 0.37 -12.75
C LEU A 157 5.64 1.02 -12.02
N LYS A 158 5.83 2.33 -12.21
CA LYS A 158 6.88 3.11 -11.55
C LYS A 158 6.28 4.22 -10.70
N ALA A 159 6.96 4.51 -9.60
CA ALA A 159 6.67 5.71 -8.80
C ALA A 159 7.07 6.98 -9.56
N ARG A 160 6.44 8.11 -9.22
CA ARG A 160 6.69 9.42 -9.87
C ARG A 160 8.15 9.84 -9.80
N TRP A 161 8.81 9.57 -8.67
CA TRP A 161 10.20 9.92 -8.38
C TRP A 161 11.22 8.88 -8.87
N SER A 162 10.78 7.76 -9.46
CA SER A 162 11.70 6.73 -9.94
C SER A 162 12.15 7.02 -11.37
N SER A 163 13.48 6.94 -11.57
CA SER A 163 14.13 7.05 -12.89
C SER A 163 14.15 5.71 -13.66
N ARG A 164 13.61 4.63 -13.08
CA ARG A 164 13.55 3.33 -13.75
C ARG A 164 12.59 3.40 -14.94
N LYS A 165 12.89 2.63 -16.00
CA LYS A 165 11.93 2.41 -17.11
C LYS A 165 10.65 1.79 -16.55
N GLY A 166 9.51 2.38 -16.91
CA GLY A 166 8.20 1.92 -16.46
C GLY A 166 7.11 2.96 -16.65
N LEU A 167 5.89 2.54 -16.35
CA LEU A 167 4.66 3.29 -16.52
C LEU A 167 4.28 4.00 -15.22
N TYR A 168 4.09 5.31 -15.28
CA TYR A 168 3.58 6.08 -14.14
C TYR A 168 2.06 6.24 -14.26
N CYS A 169 1.33 5.82 -13.22
CA CYS A 169 -0.11 5.98 -13.11
C CYS A 169 -0.46 6.69 -11.81
N ASP A 170 -1.24 7.77 -11.90
CA ASP A 170 -1.71 8.54 -10.75
C ASP A 170 -3.06 8.01 -10.24
N CYS A 171 -3.04 6.80 -9.67
CA CYS A 171 -4.23 6.11 -9.19
C CYS A 171 -4.36 6.26 -7.67
N LEU A 172 -5.50 6.79 -7.22
CA LEU A 172 -5.81 6.92 -5.79
C LEU A 172 -6.25 5.57 -5.19
N PRO A 173 -5.93 5.27 -3.93
CA PRO A 173 -6.47 4.10 -3.25
C PRO A 173 -7.99 4.21 -3.07
N SER A 174 -8.66 3.07 -2.88
CA SER A 174 -10.07 3.04 -2.52
C SER A 174 -10.27 3.49 -1.07
N CYS A 175 -11.37 4.19 -0.79
CA CYS A 175 -11.70 4.61 0.56
C CYS A 175 -12.30 3.46 1.41
N THR A 176 -12.97 2.48 0.80
CA THR A 176 -13.79 1.44 1.50
C THR A 176 -13.33 0.00 1.27
N GLU A 177 -12.30 -0.20 0.45
CA GLU A 177 -11.81 -1.54 0.13
C GLU A 177 -11.06 -2.16 1.32
N ALA A 178 -11.23 -3.47 1.51
CA ALA A 178 -10.53 -4.23 2.54
C ALA A 178 -9.14 -4.65 2.03
N ASP A 179 -8.14 -4.54 2.89
CA ASP A 179 -6.79 -5.00 2.61
C ASP A 179 -6.65 -6.47 3.04
N ILE A 180 -6.18 -7.33 2.13
CA ILE A 180 -6.01 -8.76 2.37
C ILE A 180 -4.52 -9.07 2.31
N SER A 181 -3.95 -9.36 3.47
CA SER A 181 -2.53 -9.68 3.60
C SER A 181 -2.32 -11.18 3.84
N ILE A 182 -1.28 -11.74 3.25
CA ILE A 182 -0.84 -13.12 3.51
C ILE A 182 -0.06 -13.12 4.83
N VAL A 183 -0.55 -13.87 5.81
CA VAL A 183 0.12 -14.05 7.11
C VAL A 183 1.23 -15.09 6.99
N LYS A 184 0.90 -16.25 6.41
CA LYS A 184 1.84 -17.36 6.25
C LYS A 184 1.40 -18.27 5.11
N ASP A 185 2.37 -18.71 4.33
CA ASP A 185 2.19 -19.76 3.33
C ASP A 185 2.95 -21.02 3.79
N PHE A 186 2.23 -22.12 3.94
CA PHE A 186 2.82 -23.44 4.08
C PHE A 186 2.75 -24.13 2.73
N LYS A 187 3.87 -24.71 2.31
CA LYS A 187 3.99 -25.45 1.05
C LYS A 187 4.55 -26.82 1.36
N GLU A 188 3.84 -27.85 0.93
CA GLU A 188 4.25 -29.23 1.04
C GLU A 188 4.30 -29.84 -0.37
N GLU A 189 5.41 -30.50 -0.69
CA GLU A 189 5.55 -31.18 -1.97
C GLU A 189 4.85 -32.54 -1.90
N THR A 190 4.01 -32.81 -2.88
CA THR A 190 3.28 -34.06 -2.99
C THR A 190 3.42 -34.65 -4.38
N ASN A 191 3.32 -35.98 -4.46
CA ASN A 191 3.39 -36.72 -5.72
C ASN A 191 2.02 -36.86 -6.40
N ASN A 192 1.07 -35.98 -6.07
CA ASN A 192 -0.25 -36.00 -6.68
C ASN A 192 -0.20 -35.32 -8.06
N ASP A 193 -1.13 -35.65 -8.95
CA ASP A 193 -1.24 -34.97 -10.25
C ASP A 193 -1.89 -33.57 -10.15
N PHE A 194 -2.40 -33.21 -8.98
CA PHE A 194 -3.13 -31.95 -8.74
C PHE A 194 -2.49 -31.15 -7.60
N ALA A 195 -2.39 -29.83 -7.80
CA ALA A 195 -2.03 -28.89 -6.75
C ALA A 195 -3.28 -28.46 -5.97
N THR A 196 -3.24 -28.58 -4.64
CA THR A 196 -4.31 -28.09 -3.76
C THR A 196 -3.88 -26.77 -3.13
N VAL A 197 -4.79 -25.78 -3.15
CA VAL A 197 -4.58 -24.49 -2.46
C VAL A 197 -5.72 -24.28 -1.49
N GLU A 198 -5.41 -24.34 -0.21
CA GLU A 198 -6.36 -24.05 0.86
C GLU A 198 -6.10 -22.64 1.40
N ILE A 199 -7.13 -21.80 1.41
CA ILE A 199 -7.04 -20.42 1.92
C ILE A 199 -7.87 -20.32 3.18
N VAL A 200 -7.21 -20.06 4.31
CA VAL A 200 -7.86 -20.06 5.63
C VAL A 200 -7.63 -18.71 6.33
N MET A 201 -8.67 -18.22 7.00
CA MET A 201 -8.57 -17.11 7.95
C MET A 201 -8.35 -17.70 9.36
N PRO A 202 -7.13 -17.62 9.93
CA PRO A 202 -6.85 -18.22 11.24
C PRO A 202 -7.55 -17.49 12.40
N PHE A 203 -7.94 -16.22 12.20
CA PHE A 203 -8.67 -15.42 13.16
C PHE A 203 -9.65 -14.47 12.45
N LEU A 204 -10.73 -14.11 13.14
CA LEU A 204 -11.65 -13.07 12.68
C LEU A 204 -10.96 -11.70 12.69
N PRO A 205 -11.32 -10.78 11.78
CA PRO A 205 -10.73 -9.45 11.71
C PRO A 205 -11.01 -8.66 13.00
N SER A 206 -9.99 -8.52 13.86
CA SER A 206 -10.07 -7.80 15.14
C SER A 206 -9.63 -6.33 15.04
N GLU A 207 -8.87 -5.98 14.00
CA GLU A 207 -8.35 -4.64 13.75
C GLU A 207 -9.10 -3.95 12.60
N ARG A 208 -9.42 -2.67 12.80
CA ARG A 208 -10.03 -1.82 11.78
C ARG A 208 -9.35 -0.46 11.78
N PHE A 209 -8.97 0.03 10.60
CA PHE A 209 -8.48 1.40 10.46
C PHE A 209 -9.66 2.36 10.41
N ARG A 210 -9.57 3.50 11.12
CA ARG A 210 -10.62 4.53 11.08
C ARG A 210 -10.05 5.85 10.58
N ARG A 211 -10.65 6.39 9.52
CA ARG A 211 -10.33 7.72 8.97
C ARG A 211 -11.29 8.75 9.55
N ASN A 212 -10.75 9.65 10.38
CA ASN A 212 -11.51 10.74 10.98
C ASN A 212 -11.18 12.07 10.29
N VAL A 213 -12.20 12.91 10.08
CA VAL A 213 -12.02 14.29 9.62
C VAL A 213 -11.63 15.14 10.82
N VAL A 214 -10.40 15.66 10.84
CA VAL A 214 -9.85 16.39 12.01
C VAL A 214 -10.35 17.84 12.07
N ARG A 215 -10.60 18.49 10.92
CA ARG A 215 -11.17 19.84 10.84
C ARG A 215 -12.18 19.92 9.71
N GLY A 216 -13.46 19.95 10.07
CA GLY A 216 -14.56 20.21 9.16
C GLY A 216 -14.81 21.70 8.94
N ALA A 217 -15.68 22.03 7.99
CA ALA A 217 -16.16 23.40 7.79
C ALA A 217 -16.90 23.94 9.03
N LEU A 218 -17.60 23.07 9.76
CA LEU A 218 -18.29 23.43 11.00
C LEU A 218 -17.29 23.82 12.11
N ASP A 219 -16.18 23.10 12.25
CA ASP A 219 -15.16 23.43 13.24
C ASP A 219 -14.50 24.79 12.96
N LEU A 220 -14.33 25.13 11.68
CA LEU A 220 -13.85 26.44 11.27
C LEU A 220 -14.84 27.54 11.71
N VAL A 221 -16.12 27.36 11.42
CA VAL A 221 -17.16 28.33 11.81
C VAL A 221 -17.26 28.45 13.33
N VAL A 222 -17.21 27.35 14.07
CA VAL A 222 -17.27 27.34 15.53
C VAL A 222 -16.05 28.05 16.12
N SER A 223 -14.84 27.77 15.62
CA SER A 223 -13.62 28.41 16.12
C SER A 223 -13.61 29.91 15.82
N THR A 224 -13.93 30.32 14.59
CA THR A 224 -13.96 31.74 14.21
C THR A 224 -15.09 32.48 14.91
N GLY A 225 -16.28 31.87 15.02
CA GLY A 225 -17.42 32.43 15.74
C GLY A 225 -17.15 32.58 17.24
N GLY A 226 -16.44 31.62 17.86
CA GLY A 226 -16.01 31.71 19.25
C GLY A 226 -15.05 32.88 19.49
N THR A 227 -14.03 33.04 18.65
CA THR A 227 -13.09 34.17 18.77
C THR A 227 -13.77 35.51 18.51
N ALA A 228 -14.62 35.61 17.48
CA ALA A 228 -15.38 36.83 17.18
C ALA A 228 -16.35 37.19 18.31
N GLY A 229 -17.07 36.20 18.85
CA GLY A 229 -18.01 36.41 19.95
C GLY A 229 -17.33 36.89 21.23
N LEU A 230 -16.13 36.40 21.54
CA LEU A 230 -15.38 36.82 22.72
C LEU A 230 -14.88 38.27 22.59
N LEU A 231 -14.40 38.65 21.40
CA LEU A 231 -13.98 40.03 21.12
C LEU A 231 -15.17 41.00 21.14
N LEU A 232 -16.31 40.62 20.55
CA LEU A 232 -17.53 41.42 20.60
C LEU A 232 -18.06 41.54 22.04
N GLY A 233 -18.02 40.46 22.83
CA GLY A 233 -18.40 40.48 24.23
C GLY A 233 -17.56 41.46 25.06
N ALA A 234 -16.23 41.42 24.91
CA ALA A 234 -15.33 42.38 25.54
C ALA A 234 -15.63 43.82 25.11
N SER A 235 -15.85 44.04 23.81
CA SER A 235 -16.18 45.35 23.25
C SER A 235 -17.49 45.91 23.80
N ILE A 236 -18.53 45.07 23.94
CA ILE A 236 -19.84 45.47 24.49
C ILE A 236 -19.73 45.85 25.96
N LEU A 237 -18.99 45.08 26.77
CA LEU A 237 -18.79 45.41 28.19
C LEU A 237 -18.09 46.77 28.34
N SER A 238 -17.02 47.01 27.58
CA SER A 238 -16.33 48.30 27.57
C SER A 238 -17.23 49.44 27.10
N PHE A 239 -18.12 49.20 26.13
CA PHE A 239 -19.06 50.21 25.64
C PHE A 239 -20.14 50.56 26.67
N VAL A 240 -20.68 49.57 27.39
CA VAL A 240 -21.64 49.80 28.49
C VAL A 240 -20.99 50.59 29.62
N GLU A 241 -19.74 50.28 29.97
CA GLU A 241 -18.98 51.04 30.96
C GLU A 241 -18.77 52.50 30.53
N LEU A 242 -18.44 52.73 29.25
CA LEU A 242 -18.32 54.08 28.69
C LEU A 242 -19.64 54.85 28.79
N ILE A 243 -20.78 54.22 28.47
CA ILE A 243 -22.12 54.84 28.64
C ILE A 243 -22.40 55.17 30.11
N TYR A 244 -22.08 54.25 31.04
CA TYR A 244 -22.27 54.47 32.46
C TYR A 244 -21.46 55.68 32.96
N ILE A 245 -20.18 55.77 32.56
CA ILE A 245 -19.30 56.88 32.95
C ILE A 245 -19.74 58.20 32.31
N LEU A 246 -20.13 58.21 31.04
CA LEU A 246 -20.42 59.45 30.29
C LEU A 246 -21.83 60.00 30.50
N LEU A 247 -22.83 59.14 30.74
CA LEU A 247 -24.23 59.57 30.86
C LEU A 247 -24.73 59.46 32.30
N VAL A 248 -24.61 58.27 32.90
CA VAL A 248 -25.23 57.99 34.19
C VAL A 248 -24.52 58.76 35.30
N ARG A 249 -23.19 58.67 35.37
CA ARG A 249 -22.41 59.31 36.43
C ARG A 249 -22.58 60.84 36.51
N PRO A 250 -22.43 61.64 35.43
CA PRO A 250 -22.60 63.09 35.53
C PRO A 250 -24.05 63.50 35.78
N LEU A 251 -25.03 62.74 35.28
CA LEU A 251 -26.43 63.01 35.62
C LEU A 251 -26.69 62.77 37.11
N PHE A 252 -26.26 61.63 37.67
CA PHE A 252 -26.41 61.37 39.10
C PHE A 252 -25.62 62.37 39.96
N ASP A 253 -24.40 62.76 39.56
CA ASP A 253 -23.61 63.77 40.28
C ASP A 253 -24.29 65.15 40.24
N THR A 254 -24.88 65.55 39.09
CA THR A 254 -25.63 66.82 38.99
C THR A 254 -26.98 66.78 39.72
N TYR A 255 -27.68 65.65 39.73
CA TYR A 255 -28.89 65.45 40.56
C TYR A 255 -28.54 65.46 42.05
N ALA A 256 -27.46 64.79 42.47
CA ALA A 256 -27.00 64.79 43.87
C ALA A 256 -26.51 66.17 44.34
N LEU A 257 -26.00 67.02 43.43
CA LEU A 257 -25.68 68.43 43.74
C LEU A 257 -26.92 69.34 43.75
N ARG A 258 -28.03 68.93 43.12
CA ARG A 258 -29.28 69.70 43.04
C ARG A 258 -30.22 69.44 44.22
N ASP A 259 -30.09 68.30 44.88
CA ASP A 259 -30.67 68.11 46.21
C ASP A 259 -29.79 68.84 47.25
N GLU A 260 -30.19 70.06 47.62
CA GLU A 260 -29.84 70.61 48.94
C GLU A 260 -30.49 69.72 50.02
N ASP A 261 -29.88 68.57 50.32
CA ASP A 261 -30.33 67.69 51.40
C ASP A 261 -30.37 68.49 52.72
N PRO A 262 -31.55 68.66 53.35
CA PRO A 262 -31.64 69.31 54.66
C PRO A 262 -30.80 68.58 55.73
N TRP A 263 -30.49 67.31 55.50
CA TRP A 263 -29.71 66.45 56.37
C TRP A 263 -28.20 66.71 56.32
N HIS A 264 -27.62 66.99 55.15
CA HIS A 264 -26.18 67.28 55.03
C HIS A 264 -25.82 68.64 55.65
N LYS A 265 -26.72 69.63 55.54
CA LYS A 265 -26.60 70.94 56.22
C LYS A 265 -26.71 70.83 57.74
N LYS A 266 -27.46 69.83 58.25
CA LYS A 266 -27.68 69.60 59.68
C LYS A 266 -26.62 68.72 60.35
N TYR A 267 -25.95 67.82 59.62
CA TYR A 267 -25.01 66.85 60.19
C TYR A 267 -23.62 66.77 59.52
N GLY A 268 -23.37 67.52 58.45
CA GLY A 268 -22.15 67.46 57.64
C GLY A 268 -20.88 68.05 58.26
N ASN A 269 -20.88 68.36 59.56
CA ASN A 269 -19.68 68.89 60.24
C ASN A 269 -19.44 68.29 61.63
N ARG A 270 -19.70 66.99 61.82
CA ARG A 270 -19.11 66.28 62.97
C ARG A 270 -17.68 65.90 62.65
N ARG A 271 -16.74 66.76 63.04
CA ARG A 271 -15.33 66.38 63.16
C ARG A 271 -15.25 65.17 64.09
N VAL A 272 -14.65 64.08 63.60
CA VAL A 272 -14.43 62.81 64.31
C VAL A 272 -13.72 62.98 65.68
N GLY A 273 -13.11 64.16 65.94
CA GLY A 273 -12.46 64.50 67.20
C GLY A 273 -13.38 64.66 68.42
N GLU A 274 -14.69 64.88 68.27
CA GLU A 274 -15.57 65.07 69.43
C GLU A 274 -15.95 63.76 70.15
N PHE A 275 -15.90 62.62 69.45
CA PHE A 275 -16.16 61.32 70.07
C PHE A 275 -15.01 60.90 71.01
N SER A 276 -13.76 61.21 70.65
CA SER A 276 -12.58 60.87 71.47
C SER A 276 -12.61 61.60 72.83
N ASN A 277 -12.97 62.88 72.85
CA ASN A 277 -13.02 63.67 74.10
C ASN A 277 -14.15 63.24 75.06
N LYS A 278 -15.28 62.73 74.54
CA LYS A 278 -16.36 62.19 75.38
C LYS A 278 -15.97 60.85 76.02
N THR A 279 -15.21 60.01 75.31
CA THR A 279 -14.70 58.75 75.85
C THR A 279 -13.59 58.98 76.88
N ALA A 280 -12.69 59.93 76.64
CA ALA A 280 -11.64 60.33 77.58
C ALA A 280 -12.20 60.88 78.91
N LYS A 281 -13.23 61.75 78.85
CA LYS A 281 -13.90 62.25 80.06
C LYS A 281 -14.72 61.20 80.80
N LYS A 282 -15.18 60.14 80.13
CA LYS A 282 -15.93 59.04 80.74
C LYS A 282 -15.01 58.06 81.48
N LEU A 283 -13.77 57.89 81.03
CA LEU A 283 -12.76 57.07 81.69
C LEU A 283 -12.17 57.75 82.94
N GLN A 284 -12.03 59.07 82.94
CA GLN A 284 -11.51 59.82 84.09
C GLN A 284 -12.50 59.89 85.27
N LYS A 285 -13.78 59.56 85.05
CA LYS A 285 -14.83 59.52 86.08
C LYS A 285 -15.01 58.15 86.74
N ILE A 286 -14.17 57.18 86.37
CA ILE A 286 -14.19 55.80 86.91
C ILE A 286 -12.94 55.57 87.80
N THR A 287 -12.00 56.51 87.84
CA THR A 287 -10.73 56.42 88.59
C THR A 287 -10.61 57.39 89.77
N ASP A 288 -11.72 58.00 90.22
CA ASP A 288 -11.83 58.74 91.49
C ASP A 288 -12.94 58.13 92.36
#